data_AF-A0A2M8NJP2-F1
#
_entry.id   AF-A0A2M8NJP2-F1
#
_cell.length_a   1.000
_cell.length_b   1.000
_cell.length_c   1.000
_cell.angle_alpha   90.00
_cell.angle_beta   90.00
_cell.angle_gamma   90.00
#
_symmetry.space_group_name_H-M   'P 1'
#
loop_
_entity.id
_entity.type
_entity.pdbx_description
1 polymer ?
#
loop_
_entity_poly.entity_id
_entity_poly.type
_entity_poly.pdbx_seq_one_letter_code
_entity_poly.pdbx_strand_id
1 'polypeptide(L)'
;MRIGKLNESGLHAALKAHYAQPGDRLESVVGGYVIDIVREGEPPQLIEIQTGNFGALKPKLAALLDTHRIRIVYPLAAQKWIVRIDMDGVLLSRRKSPRPGAPLDIFRELVYILAFIGHPNLTIELIETSQEEIWRDDGAGSWRRRHWSIADRRLAALGSAHTLKSTADCFA
;
A
#
# COMPACT_ATOMS: atom_id res chain seq x y z
N MET A 1 8.88 -23.04 12.01
CA MET A 1 7.65 -22.26 12.28
C MET A 1 7.53 -21.21 11.19
N ARG A 2 6.62 -21.40 10.24
CA ARG A 2 6.41 -20.58 9.03
C ARG A 2 4.94 -20.20 9.01
N ILE A 3 4.62 -18.92 8.82
CA ILE A 3 3.47 -18.29 8.13
C ILE A 3 3.69 -16.77 8.38
N GLY A 4 3.91 -15.86 7.43
CA GLY A 4 3.76 -15.94 5.99
C GLY A 4 4.96 -15.36 5.23
N LYS A 5 5.35 -16.08 4.17
CA LYS A 5 6.05 -15.49 3.04
C LYS A 5 5.02 -14.65 2.27
N LEU A 6 4.95 -13.36 2.54
CA LEU A 6 4.62 -12.38 1.52
C LEU A 6 5.89 -11.58 1.34
N ASN A 7 6.45 -11.62 0.14
CA ASN A 7 7.62 -10.84 -0.22
C ASN A 7 7.17 -9.38 -0.14
N GLU A 8 7.39 -8.72 1.00
CA GLU A 8 7.09 -7.31 1.19
C GLU A 8 7.72 -6.56 0.00
N SER A 9 6.88 -5.90 -0.80
CA SER A 9 7.42 -5.17 -1.95
C SER A 9 8.29 -4.02 -1.49
N GLY A 10 9.30 -3.65 -2.29
CA GLY A 10 10.13 -2.48 -2.00
C GLY A 10 9.33 -1.19 -1.80
N LEU A 11 8.16 -1.06 -2.44
CA LEU A 11 7.21 0.05 -2.28
C LEU A 11 6.65 0.09 -0.85
N HIS A 12 6.18 -1.06 -0.35
CA HIS A 12 5.64 -1.17 1.00
C HIS A 12 6.72 -0.86 2.04
N ALA A 13 7.90 -1.47 1.90
CA ALA A 13 9.02 -1.24 2.81
C ALA A 13 9.47 0.23 2.80
N ALA A 14 9.57 0.86 1.62
CA ALA A 14 9.95 2.26 1.49
C ALA A 14 8.91 3.22 2.10
N LEU A 15 7.61 2.95 1.92
CA LEU A 15 6.56 3.74 2.55
C LEU A 15 6.55 3.53 4.07
N LYS A 16 6.63 2.29 4.56
CA LYS A 16 6.73 2.00 5.99
C LYS A 16 7.89 2.76 6.63
N ALA A 17 9.06 2.74 6.00
CA ALA A 17 10.23 3.49 6.46
C ALA A 17 10.00 5.02 6.41
N HIS A 18 9.30 5.53 5.41
CA HIS A 18 8.98 6.96 5.30
C HIS A 18 8.03 7.45 6.41
N TYR A 19 7.03 6.65 6.78
CA TYR A 19 6.04 7.02 7.79
C TYR A 19 6.50 6.74 9.23
N ALA A 20 7.49 5.86 9.41
CA ALA A 20 8.05 5.53 10.72
C ALA A 20 8.78 6.73 11.34
N GLN A 21 8.62 6.87 12.66
CA GLN A 21 9.26 7.89 13.48
C GLN A 21 10.02 7.24 14.65
N PRO A 22 11.03 7.91 15.23
CA PRO A 22 11.68 7.43 16.44
C PRO A 22 10.66 7.16 17.55
N GLY A 23 10.72 5.97 18.15
CA GLY A 23 9.79 5.54 19.19
C GLY A 23 8.59 4.74 18.69
N ASP A 24 8.34 4.69 17.38
CA ASP A 24 7.32 3.79 16.82
C ASP A 24 7.74 2.33 17.02
N ARG A 25 6.75 1.47 17.29
CA ARG A 25 6.94 0.01 17.19
C ARG A 25 6.53 -0.46 15.81
N LEU A 26 7.42 -1.16 15.11
CA LEU A 26 7.15 -1.69 13.77
C LEU A 26 6.67 -3.15 13.84
N GLU A 27 5.85 -3.56 12.87
CA GLU A 27 5.39 -4.95 12.68
C GLU A 27 4.89 -5.64 13.95
N SER A 28 4.14 -4.88 14.77
CA SER A 28 3.74 -5.30 16.11
C SER A 28 2.33 -5.87 16.13
N VAL A 29 2.09 -6.86 17.01
CA VAL A 29 0.76 -7.47 17.17
C VAL A 29 -0.11 -6.62 18.08
N VAL A 30 -1.26 -6.16 17.58
CA VAL A 30 -2.30 -5.44 18.34
C VAL A 30 -3.64 -6.13 18.09
N GLY A 31 -4.32 -6.54 19.16
CA GLY A 31 -5.62 -7.24 19.07
C GLY A 31 -5.61 -8.49 18.19
N GLY A 32 -4.47 -9.18 18.10
CA GLY A 32 -4.30 -10.38 17.26
C GLY A 32 -3.93 -10.09 15.79
N TYR A 33 -3.76 -8.84 15.40
CA TYR A 33 -3.37 -8.43 14.05
C TYR A 33 -1.96 -7.85 14.03
N VAL A 34 -1.15 -8.17 13.02
CA VAL A 34 0.12 -7.50 12.77
C VAL A 34 -0.16 -6.12 12.17
N ILE A 35 0.40 -5.08 12.80
CA ILE A 35 0.30 -3.67 12.41
C ILE A 35 1.66 -3.19 11.93
N ASP A 36 1.72 -2.49 10.80
CA ASP A 36 2.99 -2.02 10.23
C ASP A 36 3.72 -1.05 11.15
N ILE A 37 3.00 -0.07 11.70
CA ILE A 37 3.55 0.94 12.60
C ILE A 37 2.54 1.22 13.72
N VAL A 38 2.96 1.05 14.96
CA VAL A 38 2.23 1.44 16.17
C VAL A 38 2.91 2.65 16.77
N ARG A 39 2.20 3.78 16.75
CA ARG A 39 2.62 5.05 17.32
C ARG A 39 1.92 5.29 18.64
N GLU A 40 2.73 5.56 19.67
CA GLU A 40 2.22 5.89 21.00
C GLU A 40 1.39 7.18 21.00
N GLY A 41 0.41 7.23 21.90
CA GLY A 41 -0.53 8.34 22.05
C GLY A 41 -1.77 7.91 22.81
N GLU A 42 -2.68 8.85 23.05
CA GLU A 42 -3.95 8.60 23.75
C GLU A 42 -5.15 9.05 22.88
N PRO A 43 -5.87 8.12 22.23
CA PRO A 43 -5.52 6.70 22.06
C PRO A 43 -4.34 6.49 21.08
N PRO A 44 -3.69 5.30 21.10
CA PRO A 44 -2.60 4.99 20.18
C PRO A 44 -3.05 5.05 18.72
N GLN A 45 -2.10 5.32 17.82
CA GLN A 45 -2.32 5.32 16.38
C GLN A 45 -1.68 4.10 15.73
N LEU A 46 -2.47 3.39 14.93
CA LEU A 46 -2.07 2.27 14.08
C LEU A 46 -1.99 2.77 12.65
N ILE A 47 -0.83 2.65 12.00
CA ILE A 47 -0.65 3.04 10.59
C ILE A 47 -0.43 1.75 9.79
N GLU A 48 -1.18 1.61 8.69
CA GLU A 48 -1.20 0.44 7.81
C GLU A 48 -0.86 0.87 6.38
N ILE A 49 0.21 0.34 5.80
CA ILE A 49 0.62 0.62 4.43
C ILE A 49 -0.07 -0.38 3.50
N GLN A 50 -1.15 0.03 2.86
CA GLN A 50 -1.93 -0.89 2.02
C GLN A 50 -1.57 -0.74 0.54
N THR A 51 -0.87 -1.71 -0.03
CA THR A 51 -0.48 -1.75 -1.47
C THR A 51 -1.37 -2.66 -2.32
N GLY A 52 -2.35 -3.32 -1.68
CA GLY A 52 -3.27 -4.27 -2.30
C GLY A 52 -4.72 -4.04 -1.86
N ASN A 53 -5.53 -5.09 -1.94
CA ASN A 53 -6.98 -4.97 -1.75
C ASN A 53 -7.41 -4.68 -0.30
N PHE A 54 -8.38 -3.80 -0.09
CA PHE A 54 -8.83 -3.37 1.25
C PHE A 54 -9.67 -4.40 2.02
N GLY A 55 -10.18 -5.45 1.37
CA GLY A 55 -10.98 -6.50 1.98
C GLY A 55 -10.30 -7.20 3.16
N ALA A 56 -8.97 -7.33 3.12
CA ALA A 56 -8.20 -7.89 4.23
C ALA A 56 -8.18 -6.99 5.48
N LEU A 57 -8.47 -5.70 5.34
CA LEU A 57 -8.52 -4.75 6.46
C LEU A 57 -9.84 -4.80 7.21
N LYS A 58 -10.94 -5.24 6.59
CA LYS A 58 -12.28 -5.25 7.20
C LYS A 58 -12.34 -5.86 8.62
N PRO A 59 -11.83 -7.08 8.89
CA PRO A 59 -11.86 -7.64 10.24
C PRO A 59 -10.98 -6.86 11.23
N LYS A 60 -9.82 -6.35 10.77
CA LYS A 60 -8.91 -5.53 11.56
C LYS A 60 -9.57 -4.21 11.97
N LEU A 61 -10.21 -3.52 11.02
CA LEU A 61 -10.94 -2.27 11.28
C LEU A 61 -12.09 -2.48 12.27
N ALA A 62 -12.90 -3.52 12.07
CA ALA A 62 -14.00 -3.85 12.97
C ALA A 62 -13.55 -4.14 14.41
N ALA A 63 -12.36 -4.72 14.60
CA ALA A 63 -11.86 -5.09 15.92
C ALA A 63 -11.17 -3.93 16.67
N LEU A 64 -10.60 -2.96 15.94
CA LEU A 64 -9.64 -2.01 16.52
C LEU A 64 -10.12 -0.55 16.52
N LEU A 65 -11.05 -0.16 15.64
CA LEU A 65 -11.46 1.26 15.49
C LEU A 65 -12.09 1.87 16.75
N ASP A 66 -12.73 1.07 17.60
CA ASP A 66 -13.38 1.56 18.82
C ASP A 66 -12.36 2.01 19.89
N THR A 67 -11.14 1.49 19.83
CA THR A 67 -10.11 1.69 20.86
C THR A 67 -8.83 2.35 20.33
N HIS A 68 -8.64 2.38 19.01
CA HIS A 68 -7.44 2.88 18.36
C HIS A 68 -7.77 3.82 17.20
N ARG A 69 -6.90 4.80 16.96
CA ARG A 69 -6.90 5.55 15.70
C ARG A 69 -6.21 4.72 14.63
N ILE A 70 -6.83 4.54 13.48
CA ILE A 70 -6.26 3.79 12.36
C ILE A 70 -6.08 4.73 11.18
N ARG A 71 -4.85 4.78 10.65
CA ARG A 71 -4.51 5.44 9.40
C ARG A 71 -4.15 4.39 8.35
N ILE A 72 -4.93 4.31 7.29
CA ILE A 72 -4.57 3.52 6.11
C ILE A 72 -3.82 4.45 5.15
N VAL A 73 -2.59 4.11 4.80
CA VAL A 73 -1.82 4.79 3.76
C VAL A 73 -1.92 3.97 2.49
N TYR A 74 -2.46 4.55 1.43
CA TYR A 74 -2.62 3.93 0.13
C TYR A 74 -1.82 4.68 -0.94
N PRO A 75 -0.83 4.04 -1.59
CA PRO A 75 -0.05 4.69 -2.63
C PRO A 75 -0.81 4.76 -3.96
N LEU A 76 -1.18 5.96 -4.39
CA LEU A 76 -1.70 6.25 -5.71
C LEU A 76 -0.54 6.31 -6.72
N ALA A 77 -0.52 5.39 -7.67
CA ALA A 77 0.52 5.32 -8.70
C ALA A 77 0.34 6.39 -9.79
N ALA A 78 0.50 7.68 -9.43
CA ALA A 78 0.41 8.82 -10.35
C ALA A 78 1.35 8.67 -11.55
N GLN A 79 2.52 8.06 -11.33
CA GLN A 79 3.41 7.64 -12.40
C GLN A 79 3.86 6.20 -12.18
N LYS A 80 3.93 5.43 -13.27
CA LYS A 80 4.43 4.06 -13.24
C LYS A 80 5.46 3.84 -14.33
N TRP A 81 6.59 3.26 -13.97
CA TRP A 81 7.65 2.82 -14.87
C TRP A 81 7.66 1.30 -14.92
N ILE A 82 7.91 0.75 -16.10
CA ILE A 82 8.15 -0.68 -16.28
C ILE A 82 9.65 -0.84 -16.50
N VAL A 83 10.29 -1.53 -15.58
CA VAL A 83 11.72 -1.88 -15.62
C VAL A 83 11.81 -3.35 -15.93
N ARG A 84 12.43 -3.71 -17.05
CA ARG A 84 12.63 -5.11 -17.43
C ARG A 84 14.04 -5.53 -17.08
N ILE A 85 14.15 -6.66 -16.41
CA ILE A 85 15.40 -7.32 -16.08
C ILE A 85 15.42 -8.73 -16.65
N ASP A 86 16.60 -9.24 -16.99
CA ASP A 86 16.79 -10.65 -17.27
C ASP A 86 16.74 -11.50 -15.99
N MET A 87 17.08 -12.78 -16.11
CA MET A 87 17.09 -13.74 -15.00
C MET A 87 18.16 -13.41 -13.94
N ASP A 88 19.27 -12.79 -14.35
CA ASP A 88 20.39 -12.43 -13.48
C ASP A 88 20.18 -11.04 -12.83
N GLY A 89 19.13 -10.32 -13.23
CA GLY A 89 18.77 -9.01 -12.71
C GLY A 89 19.37 -7.84 -13.50
N VAL A 90 19.99 -8.10 -14.65
CA VAL A 90 20.56 -7.07 -15.52
C VAL A 90 19.43 -6.29 -16.19
N LEU A 91 19.56 -4.95 -16.20
CA LEU A 91 18.60 -4.07 -16.83
C LEU A 91 18.57 -4.28 -18.35
N LEU A 92 17.40 -4.65 -18.88
CA LEU A 92 17.16 -4.79 -20.31
C LEU A 92 16.50 -3.54 -20.90
N SER A 93 15.54 -2.94 -20.19
CA SER A 93 14.91 -1.70 -20.62
C SER A 93 14.13 -1.02 -19.49
N ARG A 94 13.93 0.28 -19.62
CA ARG A 94 13.07 1.07 -18.73
C ARG A 94 12.20 1.99 -19.57
N ARG A 95 10.89 1.99 -19.33
CA ARG A 95 9.96 2.89 -20.01
C ARG A 95 8.82 3.32 -19.09
N LYS A 96 8.22 4.47 -19.39
CA LYS A 96 6.99 4.90 -18.73
C LYS A 96 5.83 3.99 -19.14
N SER A 97 4.97 3.63 -18.20
CA SER A 97 3.72 2.93 -18.48
C SER A 97 2.80 3.87 -19.26
N PRO A 98 2.15 3.40 -20.34
CA PRO A 98 1.20 4.21 -21.11
C PRO A 98 -0.10 4.50 -20.33
N ARG A 99 -0.35 3.75 -19.26
CA ARG A 99 -1.48 3.99 -18.35
C ARG A 99 -0.93 4.55 -17.03
N PRO A 100 -1.29 5.78 -16.63
CA PRO A 100 -1.13 6.17 -15.24
C PRO A 100 -1.97 5.23 -14.36
N GLY A 101 -1.56 4.98 -13.12
CA GLY A 101 -2.43 4.32 -12.15
C GLY A 101 -3.69 5.18 -12.02
N ALA A 102 -4.85 4.62 -12.34
CA ALA A 102 -6.06 5.42 -12.40
C ALA A 102 -6.50 5.73 -10.96
N PRO A 103 -6.90 6.98 -10.63
CA PRO A 103 -7.60 7.28 -9.37
C PRO A 103 -8.83 6.39 -9.14
N LEU A 104 -9.41 5.83 -10.21
CA LEU A 104 -10.48 4.83 -10.15
C LEU A 104 -10.12 3.55 -9.37
N ASP A 105 -8.84 3.24 -9.20
CA ASP A 105 -8.39 2.06 -8.47
C ASP A 105 -8.68 2.19 -6.96
N ILE A 106 -8.60 3.38 -6.36
CA ILE A 106 -8.94 3.54 -4.93
C ILE A 106 -10.44 3.35 -4.69
N PHE A 107 -11.32 3.81 -5.58
CA PHE A 107 -12.77 3.65 -5.40
C PHE A 107 -13.19 2.18 -5.31
N ARG A 108 -12.55 1.30 -6.09
CA ARG A 108 -12.78 -0.14 -6.01
C ARG A 108 -12.39 -0.70 -4.65
N GLU A 109 -11.33 -0.18 -4.07
CA GLU A 109 -10.87 -0.60 -2.75
C GLU A 109 -11.75 -0.05 -1.62
N LEU A 110 -12.19 1.21 -1.72
CA LEU A 110 -13.08 1.84 -0.74
C LEU A 110 -14.40 1.08 -0.55
N VAL A 111 -14.93 0.44 -1.59
CA VAL A 111 -16.16 -0.38 -1.50
C VAL A 111 -16.03 -1.49 -0.44
N TYR A 112 -14.85 -2.07 -0.24
CA TYR A 112 -14.67 -3.14 0.76
C TYR A 112 -14.79 -2.67 2.21
N ILE A 113 -14.52 -1.39 2.46
CA ILE A 113 -14.49 -0.79 3.81
C ILE A 113 -15.50 0.35 3.95
N LEU A 114 -16.46 0.47 3.03
CA LEU A 114 -17.44 1.55 2.99
C LEU A 114 -18.17 1.73 4.33
N ALA A 115 -18.46 0.63 5.03
CA ALA A 115 -19.11 0.64 6.34
C ALA A 115 -18.32 1.34 7.45
N PHE A 116 -17.01 1.56 7.27
CA PHE A 116 -16.15 2.24 8.24
C PHE A 116 -15.83 3.69 7.84
N ILE A 117 -16.15 4.11 6.61
CA ILE A 117 -15.89 5.48 6.17
C ILE A 117 -16.76 6.43 6.99
N GLY A 118 -16.16 7.49 7.53
CA GLY A 118 -16.82 8.42 8.47
C GLY A 118 -16.62 8.06 9.94
N HIS A 119 -16.03 6.91 10.26
CA HIS A 119 -15.67 6.58 11.64
C HIS A 119 -14.64 7.60 12.17
N PRO A 120 -14.83 8.20 13.36
CA PRO A 120 -13.97 9.29 13.87
C PRO A 120 -12.50 8.89 14.05
N ASN A 121 -12.26 7.60 14.23
CA ASN A 121 -10.93 7.03 14.40
C ASN A 121 -10.32 6.47 13.11
N LEU A 122 -11.00 6.54 11.95
CA LEU A 122 -10.46 6.10 10.67
C LEU A 122 -9.97 7.30 9.86
N THR A 123 -8.77 7.18 9.29
CA THR A 123 -8.25 8.12 8.30
C THR A 123 -7.67 7.32 7.14
N ILE A 124 -8.03 7.68 5.90
CA ILE A 124 -7.44 7.08 4.70
C ILE A 124 -6.59 8.17 4.03
N GLU A 125 -5.30 7.93 3.92
CA GLU A 125 -4.35 8.84 3.30
C GLU A 125 -3.93 8.27 1.95
N LEU A 126 -4.22 9.02 0.88
CA LEU A 126 -3.84 8.72 -0.48
C LEU A 126 -2.57 9.49 -0.81
N ILE A 127 -1.44 8.77 -0.91
CA ILE A 127 -0.15 9.37 -1.20
C ILE A 127 0.19 9.16 -2.67
N GLU A 128 0.42 10.24 -3.42
CA GLU A 128 0.90 10.14 -4.79
C GLU A 128 2.31 9.54 -4.82
N THR A 129 2.52 8.62 -5.74
CA THR A 129 3.79 7.91 -5.90
C THR A 129 4.17 7.79 -7.36
N SER A 130 5.47 7.97 -7.62
CA SER A 130 6.11 7.43 -8.82
C SER A 130 6.63 6.04 -8.47
N GLN A 131 6.18 5.02 -9.18
CA GLN A 131 6.49 3.62 -8.89
C GLN A 131 7.25 2.97 -10.04
N GLU A 132 8.16 2.05 -9.73
CA GLU A 132 8.76 1.14 -10.71
C GLU A 132 8.24 -0.27 -10.49
N GLU A 133 7.68 -0.89 -11.52
CA GLU A 133 7.33 -2.31 -11.50
C GLU A 133 8.43 -3.09 -12.23
N ILE A 134 9.12 -3.94 -11.48
CA ILE A 134 10.25 -4.72 -11.96
C ILE A 134 9.72 -6.01 -12.56
N TRP A 135 9.91 -6.18 -13.86
CA TRP A 135 9.48 -7.34 -14.63
C TRP A 135 10.68 -8.24 -14.89
N ARG A 136 10.55 -9.53 -14.57
CA ARG A 136 11.59 -10.54 -14.82
C ARG A 136 11.20 -11.46 -15.96
N ASP A 137 12.16 -11.76 -16.84
CA ASP A 137 11.98 -12.67 -17.97
C ASP A 137 12.15 -14.14 -17.55
N ASP A 138 11.27 -14.63 -16.68
CA ASP A 138 11.32 -16.00 -16.12
C ASP A 138 10.27 -16.94 -16.72
N GLY A 139 9.46 -16.46 -17.66
CA GLY A 139 8.35 -17.24 -18.23
C GLY A 139 7.21 -17.56 -17.26
N ALA A 140 7.26 -17.11 -16.00
CA ALA A 140 6.28 -17.43 -14.95
C ALA A 140 5.16 -16.37 -14.83
N GLY A 141 5.21 -15.34 -15.66
CA GLY A 141 4.26 -14.25 -15.66
C GLY A 141 2.96 -14.50 -16.44
N SER A 142 2.08 -13.50 -16.40
CA SER A 142 0.85 -13.51 -17.19
C SER A 142 1.12 -13.39 -18.69
N TRP A 143 0.33 -14.07 -19.53
CA TRP A 143 0.35 -13.91 -20.99
C TRP A 143 0.18 -12.44 -21.42
N ARG A 144 -0.59 -11.64 -20.68
CA ARG A 144 -0.78 -10.20 -20.92
C ARG A 144 0.51 -9.40 -20.78
N ARG A 145 1.47 -9.92 -20.01
CA ARG A 145 2.83 -9.38 -19.85
C ARG A 145 3.87 -10.18 -20.62
N ARG A 146 3.46 -10.96 -21.63
CA ARG A 146 4.34 -11.87 -22.41
C ARG A 146 5.11 -12.85 -21.53
N HIS A 147 4.47 -13.34 -20.46
CA HIS A 147 5.07 -14.27 -19.49
C HIS A 147 6.15 -13.67 -18.58
N TRP A 148 6.28 -12.35 -18.51
CA TRP A 148 7.15 -11.69 -17.53
C TRP A 148 6.48 -11.63 -16.16
N SER A 149 7.12 -12.20 -15.14
CA SER A 149 6.66 -12.10 -13.76
C SER A 149 6.94 -10.70 -13.20
N ILE A 150 6.19 -10.30 -12.17
CA ILE A 150 6.49 -9.07 -11.42
C ILE A 150 7.39 -9.52 -10.26
N ALA A 151 8.66 -9.15 -10.33
CA ALA A 151 9.64 -9.48 -9.31
C ALA A 151 9.51 -8.56 -8.09
N ASP A 152 9.20 -7.28 -8.31
CA ASP A 152 9.14 -6.26 -7.26
C ASP A 152 8.36 -5.03 -7.72
N ARG A 153 7.96 -4.19 -6.76
CA ARG A 153 7.49 -2.82 -6.97
C ARG A 153 8.30 -1.89 -6.08
N ARG A 154 8.80 -0.79 -6.61
CA ARG A 154 9.66 0.15 -5.88
C ARG A 154 9.08 1.57 -5.90
N LEU A 155 9.32 2.28 -4.80
CA LEU A 155 9.03 3.71 -4.72
C LEU A 155 10.19 4.49 -5.38
N ALA A 156 9.88 5.28 -6.40
CA ALA A 156 10.85 6.17 -7.06
C ALA A 156 10.75 7.61 -6.53
N ALA A 157 9.54 8.08 -6.23
CA ALA A 157 9.31 9.41 -5.65
C ALA A 157 7.95 9.48 -4.95
N LEU A 158 7.85 10.39 -3.98
CA LEU A 158 6.60 10.78 -3.33
C LEU A 158 6.10 12.11 -3.92
N GLY A 159 4.79 12.24 -4.05
CA GLY A 159 4.10 13.46 -4.42
C GLY A 159 3.24 13.99 -3.28
N SER A 160 2.09 14.57 -3.64
CA SER A 160 1.15 15.13 -2.66
C SER A 160 0.35 14.03 -1.96
N ALA A 161 -0.07 14.31 -0.73
CA ALA A 161 -0.96 13.45 0.05
C ALA A 161 -2.35 14.09 0.15
N HIS A 162 -3.38 13.26 -0.01
CA HIS A 162 -4.78 13.63 0.17
C HIS A 162 -5.39 12.78 1.26
N THR A 163 -6.19 13.38 2.15
CA THR A 163 -6.79 12.66 3.27
C THR A 163 -8.30 12.56 3.09
N LEU A 164 -8.82 11.35 3.23
CA LEU A 164 -10.24 11.05 3.27
C LEU A 164 -10.63 10.67 4.71
N LYS A 165 -11.59 11.40 5.28
CA LYS A 165 -12.19 11.09 6.60
C LYS A 165 -13.67 10.77 6.47
N SER A 166 -14.31 11.29 5.44
CA SER A 166 -15.73 11.10 5.15
C SER A 166 -15.95 10.72 3.68
N THR A 167 -17.16 10.27 3.36
CA THR A 167 -17.56 10.01 1.97
C THR A 167 -17.63 11.29 1.14
N ALA A 168 -17.85 12.46 1.76
CA ALA A 168 -17.87 13.73 1.06
C ALA A 168 -16.49 14.08 0.48
N ASP A 169 -15.42 13.69 1.18
CA ASP A 169 -14.04 13.90 0.73
C ASP A 169 -13.70 13.09 -0.54
N CYS A 170 -14.50 12.08 -0.88
CA CYS A 170 -14.31 11.28 -2.09
C CYS A 170 -14.70 12.00 -3.38
N PHE A 171 -15.37 13.16 -3.29
CA PHE A 171 -15.89 13.93 -4.43
C PHE A 171 -15.26 15.32 -4.59
N ALA A 172 -14.30 15.67 -3.73
CA ALA A 172 -13.58 16.94 -3.73
C ALA A 172 -12.25 16.84 -4.52
#